data_AF-A0A947NK02-F1
#
_entry.id   AF-A0A947NK02-F1
#
_cell.length_a   1.000
_cell.length_b   1.000
_cell.length_c   1.000
_cell.angle_alpha   90.00
_cell.angle_beta   90.00
_cell.angle_gamma   90.00
#
_symmetry.space_group_name_H-M   'P 1'
#
loop_
_entity.id
_entity.type
_entity.pdbx_description
1 polymer ?
#
loop_
_entity_poly.entity_id
_entity_poly.type
_entity_poly.pdbx_seq_one_letter_code
_entity_poly.pdbx_strand_id
1 'polypeptide(L)' 'IFRITNVNSAEPPKDTDGDGLTEAEEEEHGTDPEKPDTDGDHLNDGDEIEYQTDPNNADTDGDGYGDGVEVMNGHDPLNK' A
#
# COMPACT_ATOMS: atom_id res chain seq x y z
N ILE A 1 -33.94 29.79 -17.22
CA ILE A 1 -32.79 29.08 -17.84
C ILE A 1 -31.51 29.74 -17.34
N PHE A 2 -30.87 29.16 -16.34
CA PHE A 2 -29.48 29.47 -16.01
C PHE A 2 -28.83 28.13 -15.65
N ARG A 3 -28.03 27.59 -16.58
CA ARG A 3 -27.15 26.46 -16.31
C ARG A 3 -25.94 27.06 -15.62
N ILE A 4 -25.79 26.78 -14.32
CA ILE A 4 -24.55 27.07 -13.62
C ILE A 4 -23.57 25.96 -14.05
N THR A 5 -22.60 26.35 -14.88
CA THR A 5 -21.48 25.52 -15.31
C THR A 5 -20.46 25.39 -14.19
N ASN A 6 -19.74 24.27 -14.23
CA ASN A 6 -18.43 24.02 -13.62
C ASN A 6 -18.42 23.33 -12.24
N VAL A 7 -18.77 22.04 -12.22
CA VAL A 7 -18.22 21.12 -11.21
C VAL A 7 -16.80 20.77 -11.66
N ASN A 8 -15.82 21.49 -11.12
CA ASN A 8 -14.44 21.04 -11.14
C ASN A 8 -14.26 19.96 -10.05
N SER A 9 -15.15 18.96 -10.04
CA SER A 9 -15.03 17.79 -9.19
C SER A 9 -14.05 16.86 -9.90
N ALA A 10 -12.76 17.05 -9.63
CA ALA A 10 -11.90 15.89 -9.62
C ALA A 10 -12.52 14.96 -8.56
N GLU A 11 -13.00 13.80 -8.99
CA GLU A 11 -13.37 12.76 -8.05
C GLU A 11 -12.16 12.48 -7.16
N PRO A 12 -12.34 12.19 -5.85
CA PRO A 12 -11.21 11.75 -5.04
C PRO A 12 -10.51 10.59 -5.77
N PRO A 13 -9.18 10.52 -5.70
CA PRO A 13 -8.48 9.40 -6.29
C PRO A 13 -9.03 8.11 -5.66
N LYS A 14 -9.21 7.11 -6.51
CA LYS A 14 -9.91 5.89 -6.16
C LYS A 14 -8.89 4.95 -5.50
N ASP A 15 -9.33 4.34 -4.42
CA ASP A 15 -8.60 3.45 -3.50
C ASP A 15 -9.64 2.37 -3.16
N THR A 16 -9.47 1.18 -3.72
CA THR A 16 -10.53 0.17 -3.80
C THR A 16 -10.51 -0.78 -2.62
N ASP A 17 -9.34 -1.12 -2.11
CA ASP A 17 -9.18 -1.98 -0.94
C ASP A 17 -9.00 -1.22 0.37
N GLY A 18 -8.73 0.09 0.31
CA GLY A 18 -8.69 0.98 1.47
C GLY A 18 -7.42 0.83 2.29
N ASP A 19 -6.31 0.47 1.67
CA ASP A 19 -5.03 0.24 2.34
C ASP A 19 -4.22 1.54 2.55
N GLY A 20 -4.61 2.63 1.87
CA GLY A 20 -3.98 3.93 1.93
C GLY A 20 -3.26 4.35 0.64
N LEU A 21 -3.17 3.47 -0.35
CA LEU A 21 -2.69 3.76 -1.71
C LEU A 21 -3.87 3.92 -2.67
N THR A 22 -3.75 4.86 -3.58
CA THR A 22 -4.69 5.01 -4.69
C THR A 22 -4.30 4.06 -5.81
N GLU A 23 -5.23 3.66 -6.69
CA GLU A 23 -4.85 2.70 -7.76
C GLU A 23 -3.77 3.23 -8.71
N ALA A 24 -3.57 4.55 -8.77
CA ALA A 24 -2.48 5.15 -9.53
C ALA A 24 -1.13 5.00 -8.82
N GLU A 25 -1.10 5.08 -7.48
CA GLU A 25 0.07 4.81 -6.66
C GLU A 25 0.39 3.31 -6.69
N GLU A 26 -0.63 2.46 -6.63
CA GLU A 26 -0.45 1.01 -6.74
C GLU A 26 0.09 0.58 -8.12
N GLU A 27 -0.38 1.21 -9.21
CA GLU A 27 0.23 1.00 -10.54
C GLU A 27 1.71 1.42 -10.58
N GLU A 28 2.11 2.44 -9.81
CA GLU A 28 3.51 2.88 -9.70
C GLU A 28 4.36 1.92 -8.85
N HIS A 29 3.78 1.37 -7.77
CA HIS A 29 4.44 0.43 -6.86
C HIS A 29 4.36 -1.03 -7.32
N GLY A 30 3.52 -1.34 -8.31
CA GLY A 30 3.34 -2.68 -8.85
C GLY A 30 2.45 -3.59 -8.00
N THR A 31 1.65 -3.02 -7.09
CA THR A 31 0.75 -3.73 -6.18
C THR A 31 -0.62 -4.01 -6.81
N ASP A 32 -1.46 -4.80 -6.13
CA ASP A 32 -2.78 -5.21 -6.64
C ASP A 32 -3.90 -4.32 -6.06
N PRO A 33 -4.57 -3.48 -6.87
CA PRO A 33 -5.59 -2.53 -6.41
C PRO A 33 -6.89 -3.11 -5.84
N GLU A 34 -6.98 -4.43 -5.77
CA GLU A 34 -8.09 -5.11 -5.09
C GLU A 34 -7.62 -5.89 -3.86
N LYS A 35 -6.34 -5.78 -3.47
CA LYS A 35 -5.75 -6.45 -2.32
C LYS A 35 -4.89 -5.48 -1.49
N PRO A 36 -5.29 -5.24 -0.22
CA PRO A 36 -4.55 -4.31 0.63
C PRO A 36 -3.16 -4.82 1.05
N ASP A 37 -2.80 -6.06 0.72
CA ASP A 37 -1.57 -6.77 1.07
C ASP A 37 -1.25 -7.68 -0.13
N THR A 38 -0.32 -7.23 -0.96
CA THR A 38 -0.03 -7.81 -2.28
C THR A 38 0.76 -9.11 -2.15
N ASP A 39 1.72 -9.18 -1.24
CA ASP A 39 2.62 -10.32 -1.07
C ASP A 39 2.18 -11.34 -0.01
N GLY A 40 1.21 -10.97 0.83
CA GLY A 40 0.53 -11.82 1.79
C GLY A 40 1.28 -12.02 3.11
N ASP A 41 2.10 -11.07 3.53
CA ASP A 41 2.89 -11.15 4.76
C ASP A 41 2.18 -10.59 6.01
N HIS A 42 0.98 -10.02 5.83
CA HIS A 42 0.13 -9.35 6.81
C HIS A 42 0.52 -7.90 7.18
N LEU A 43 1.36 -7.25 6.38
CA LEU A 43 1.52 -5.80 6.32
C LEU A 43 0.78 -5.30 5.08
N ASN A 44 0.07 -4.18 5.20
CA ASN A 44 -0.63 -3.63 4.04
C ASN A 44 0.35 -2.89 3.13
N ASP A 45 0.13 -2.88 1.82
CA ASP A 45 1.05 -2.25 0.85
C ASP A 45 1.31 -0.77 1.21
N GLY A 46 0.26 -0.02 1.59
CA GLY A 46 0.39 1.35 2.09
C GLY A 46 1.26 1.49 3.35
N ASP A 47 1.14 0.56 4.30
CA ASP A 47 1.98 0.54 5.50
C ASP A 47 3.43 0.17 5.14
N GLU A 48 3.64 -0.78 4.22
CA GLU A 48 4.96 -1.18 3.74
C GLU A 48 5.73 -0.02 3.11
N ILE A 49 5.06 0.81 2.32
CA ILE A 49 5.67 2.05 1.79
C ILE A 49 6.08 3.01 2.91
N GLU A 50 5.33 3.08 4.02
CA GLU A 50 5.70 3.90 5.20
C GLU A 50 6.90 3.29 5.96
N TYR A 51 6.93 1.96 6.12
CA TYR A 51 8.05 1.23 6.74
C TYR A 51 9.28 1.06 5.83
N GLN A 52 9.16 1.44 4.56
CA GLN A 52 10.18 1.33 3.52
C GLN A 52 10.56 -0.12 3.17
N THR A 53 9.63 -1.06 3.38
CA THR A 53 9.71 -2.45 2.93
C THR A 53 9.27 -2.55 1.46
N ASP A 54 9.44 -3.71 0.83
CA ASP A 54 9.02 -3.96 -0.55
C ASP A 54 7.65 -4.66 -0.55
N PRO A 55 6.55 -4.00 -0.99
CA PRO A 55 5.20 -4.57 -0.95
C PRO A 55 4.94 -5.74 -1.90
N ASN A 56 5.99 -6.19 -2.59
CA ASN A 56 5.97 -7.38 -3.42
C ASN A 56 6.88 -8.49 -2.87
N ASN A 57 7.41 -8.32 -1.66
CA ASN A 57 8.35 -9.24 -1.03
C ASN A 57 8.14 -9.34 0.48
N ALA A 58 7.49 -10.43 0.87
CA ALA A 58 7.04 -10.75 2.23
C ALA A 58 8.12 -10.88 3.33
N ASP A 59 9.38 -10.56 3.05
CA ASP A 59 10.57 -10.64 3.90
C ASP A 59 11.66 -9.78 3.23
N THR A 60 11.61 -8.46 3.47
CA THR A 60 12.43 -7.47 2.74
C THR A 60 13.92 -7.68 2.94
N ASP A 61 14.35 -8.02 4.15
CA ASP A 61 15.76 -8.21 4.47
C ASP A 61 16.28 -9.65 4.29
N GLY A 62 15.37 -10.60 4.08
CA GLY A 62 15.66 -12.00 3.81
C GLY A 62 16.22 -12.75 5.01
N ASP A 63 15.79 -12.43 6.24
CA ASP A 63 16.19 -13.14 7.46
C ASP A 63 15.35 -14.40 7.77
N GLY A 64 14.19 -14.52 7.13
CA GLY A 64 13.23 -15.61 7.29
C GLY A 64 12.02 -15.29 8.16
N TYR A 65 11.90 -14.07 8.68
CA TYR A 65 10.69 -13.51 9.26
C TYR A 65 10.08 -12.51 8.27
N GLY A 66 8.75 -12.47 8.17
CA GLY A 66 8.12 -11.52 7.26
C GLY A 66 7.97 -10.14 7.86
N ASP A 67 7.98 -9.11 7.03
CA ASP A 67 8.00 -7.71 7.43
C ASP A 67 6.83 -7.39 8.37
N GLY A 68 5.62 -7.84 8.03
CA GLY A 68 4.42 -7.72 8.87
C GLY A 68 4.55 -8.40 10.23
N VAL A 69 5.24 -9.55 10.29
CA VAL A 69 5.52 -10.24 11.56
C VAL A 69 6.51 -9.44 12.39
N GLU A 70 7.54 -8.88 11.77
CA GLU A 70 8.56 -8.10 12.46
C GLU A 70 8.00 -6.80 13.01
N VAL A 71 7.27 -6.03 12.20
CA VAL A 71 6.59 -4.80 12.60
C VAL A 71 5.63 -5.06 13.76
N MET A 72 4.81 -6.12 13.69
CA MET A 72 3.86 -6.47 14.76
C MET A 72 4.57 -6.83 16.08
N ASN A 73 5.77 -7.40 16.02
CA ASN A 73 6.56 -7.75 17.20
C ASN A 73 7.57 -6.67 17.63
N GLY A 74 7.62 -5.53 16.92
CA GLY A 74 8.52 -4.41 17.20
C GLY A 74 9.99 -4.66 16.83
N HIS A 75 10.22 -5.54 15.85
CA HIS A 75 11.50 -5.75 15.19
C HIS A 75 11.68 -4.79 14.00
N ASP A 76 12.88 -4.79 13.41
CA ASP A 76 13.25 -3.91 12.31
C ASP A 76 13.26 -4.72 11.01
N PRO A 77 12.27 -4.55 10.11
CA PRO A 77 12.11 -5.36 8.90
C PRO A 77 13.16 -5.10 7.82
N LEU A 78 14.06 -4.14 8.06
CA LEU A 78 15.12 -3.78 7.13
C LEU A 78 16.48 -4.29 7.60
N ASN A 79 16.55 -5.01 8.73
CA ASN A 79 17.81 -5.50 9.28
C ASN A 79 17.74 -6.84 10.04
N LYS A 80 18.34 -7.81 9.36
CA LYS A 80 18.80 -9.14 9.80
C LYS A 80 19.70 -9.21 11.04
#